data_AF-A0A6N9U347-F1
#
_entry.id   AF-A0A6N9U347-F1
#
_cell.length_a   1.000
_cell.length_b   1.000
_cell.length_c   1.000
_cell.angle_alpha   90.00
_cell.angle_beta   90.00
_cell.angle_gamma   90.00
#
_symmetry.space_group_name_H-M   'P 1'
#
loop_
_entity.id
_entity.type
_entity.pdbx_description
1 polymer ?
#
loop_
_entity_poly.entity_id
_entity_poly.type
_entity_poly.pdbx_seq_one_letter_code
_entity_poly.pdbx_strand_id
1 'polypeptide(L)'
;DPARSPAAEARRRELARLAWPEAAGTTPEQREALELAVRHRLTPRAVAAVLGLQPGSARELLAAAACEVERTRAALAVVETGDCATVGRLTGAPQVLLSSALRR
;
A
#
# COMPACT_ATOMS: atom_id res chain seq x y z
N ASP A 1 26.22 9.48 -4.44
CA ASP A 1 25.10 8.54 -4.26
C ASP A 1 24.02 8.85 -5.30
N PRO A 2 23.94 8.09 -6.40
CA PRO A 2 23.00 8.34 -7.50
C PRO A 2 21.52 8.25 -7.08
N ALA A 3 21.21 7.66 -5.92
CA ALA A 3 19.85 7.60 -5.36
C ALA A 3 19.31 8.96 -4.87
N ARG A 4 20.15 10.00 -4.82
CA ARG A 4 19.81 11.37 -4.41
C ARG A 4 19.79 12.40 -5.54
N SER A 5 19.81 11.96 -6.80
CA SER A 5 19.64 12.88 -7.94
C SER A 5 18.21 13.46 -7.96
N PRO A 6 18.02 14.76 -8.31
CA PRO A 6 16.69 15.36 -8.43
C PRO A 6 15.77 14.60 -9.40
N ALA A 7 16.34 13.95 -10.43
CA ALA A 7 15.58 13.09 -11.35
C ALA A 7 15.09 11.79 -10.68
N ALA A 8 15.91 11.17 -9.83
CA ALA A 8 15.52 9.98 -9.07
C ALA A 8 14.43 10.30 -8.04
N GLU A 9 14.50 11.48 -7.42
CA GLU A 9 13.48 11.96 -6.48
C GLU A 9 12.16 12.30 -7.18
N ALA A 10 12.21 12.90 -8.37
CA ALA A 10 11.03 13.14 -9.19
C ALA A 10 10.36 11.82 -9.63
N ARG A 11 11.17 10.84 -10.08
CA ARG A 11 10.68 9.51 -10.43
C ARG A 11 10.07 8.78 -9.23
N ARG A 12 10.67 8.88 -8.05
CA ARG A 12 10.13 8.27 -6.82
C ARG A 12 8.78 8.88 -6.44
N ARG A 13 8.64 10.20 -6.54
CA ARG A 13 7.36 10.91 -6.31
C ARG A 13 6.29 10.52 -7.35
N GLU A 14 6.68 10.37 -8.61
CA GLU A 14 5.78 9.88 -9.66
C GLU A 14 5.28 8.46 -9.37
N LEU A 15 6.19 7.55 -9.03
CA LEU A 15 5.84 6.16 -8.68
C LEU A 15 5.00 6.09 -7.39
N ALA A 16 5.28 6.94 -6.40
CA ALA A 16 4.51 7.01 -5.16
C ALA A 16 3.04 7.40 -5.40
N ARG A 17 2.75 8.19 -6.45
CA ARG A 17 1.36 8.51 -6.85
C ARG A 17 0.61 7.33 -7.44
N LEU A 18 1.34 6.33 -7.96
CA LEU A 18 0.78 5.08 -8.49
C LEU A 18 0.73 3.97 -7.44
N ALA A 19 1.40 4.17 -6.30
CA ALA A 19 1.42 3.20 -5.23
C ALA A 19 0.07 3.16 -4.53
N TRP A 20 -0.37 1.94 -4.21
CA TRP A 20 -1.48 1.69 -3.31
C TRP A 20 -0.91 1.04 -2.03
N PRO A 21 -0.42 1.84 -1.06
CA PRO A 21 0.35 1.34 0.07
C PRO A 21 -0.47 0.41 0.98
N GLU A 22 -1.77 0.65 1.09
CA GLU A 22 -2.69 -0.19 1.86
C GLU A 22 -2.81 -1.60 1.28
N ALA A 23 -2.47 -1.82 0.01
CA ALA A 23 -2.46 -3.14 -0.60
C ALA A 23 -1.08 -3.81 -0.60
N ALA A 24 -0.09 -3.29 0.12
CA ALA A 24 1.25 -3.88 0.14
C ALA A 24 1.26 -5.37 0.54
N GLY A 25 0.36 -5.79 1.43
CA GLY A 25 0.22 -7.19 1.87
C GLY A 25 -0.55 -8.11 0.90
N THR A 26 -1.18 -7.58 -0.14
CA THR A 26 -2.02 -8.38 -1.04
C THR A 26 -1.20 -9.13 -2.11
N THR A 27 -1.60 -10.37 -2.43
CA THR A 27 -1.07 -11.09 -3.60
C THR A 27 -1.55 -10.46 -4.92
N PRO A 28 -0.93 -10.78 -6.07
CA PRO A 28 -1.43 -10.34 -7.37
C PRO A 28 -2.89 -10.74 -7.62
N GLU A 29 -3.27 -11.97 -7.28
CA GLU A 29 -4.62 -12.50 -7.46
C GLU A 29 -5.64 -11.79 -6.56
N GLN A 30 -5.25 -11.47 -5.32
CA GLN A 30 -6.06 -10.67 -4.41
C GLN A 30 -6.27 -9.24 -4.94
N ARG A 31 -5.24 -8.63 -5.53
CA ARG A 31 -5.34 -7.31 -6.17
C ARG A 31 -6.31 -7.31 -7.34
N GLU A 32 -6.19 -8.30 -8.22
CA GLU A 32 -7.08 -8.45 -9.36
C GLU A 32 -8.54 -8.64 -8.89
N ALA A 33 -8.76 -9.50 -7.89
CA ALA A 33 -10.10 -9.70 -7.31
C ALA A 33 -10.67 -8.40 -6.71
N LEU A 34 -9.86 -7.61 -6.00
CA LEU A 34 -10.27 -6.31 -5.45
C LEU A 34 -10.56 -5.28 -6.54
N GLU A 35 -9.76 -5.23 -7.61
CA GLU A 35 -10.01 -4.34 -8.74
C GLU A 35 -11.37 -4.65 -9.39
N LEU A 36 -11.64 -5.92 -9.68
CA LEU A 36 -12.91 -6.38 -10.23
C LEU A 36 -14.09 -6.05 -9.29
N ALA A 37 -13.96 -6.31 -7.99
CA ALA A 37 -15.04 -6.08 -7.03
C ALA A 37 -15.28 -4.59 -6.74
N VAL A 38 -14.24 -3.78 -6.63
CA VAL A 38 -14.33 -2.39 -6.16
C VAL A 38 -14.41 -1.41 -7.33
N ARG A 39 -13.43 -1.44 -8.24
CA ARG A 39 -13.36 -0.51 -9.38
C ARG A 39 -14.41 -0.85 -10.42
N HIS A 40 -14.59 -2.13 -10.71
CA HIS A 40 -15.57 -2.60 -11.69
C HIS A 40 -16.92 -2.99 -11.08
N ARG A 41 -17.05 -2.91 -9.75
CA ARG A 41 -18.32 -3.12 -9.02
C ARG A 41 -18.94 -4.49 -9.28
N LEU A 42 -18.11 -5.50 -9.59
CA LEU A 42 -18.58 -6.86 -9.84
C LEU A 42 -19.02 -7.51 -8.52
N THR A 43 -20.12 -8.27 -8.57
CA THR A 43 -20.52 -9.11 -7.44
C THR A 43 -19.51 -10.24 -7.23
N PRO A 44 -19.40 -10.83 -6.02
CA PRO A 44 -18.48 -11.95 -5.78
C PRO A 44 -18.68 -13.14 -6.74
N ARG A 45 -19.92 -13.36 -7.20
CA ARG A 45 -20.22 -14.39 -8.19
C ARG A 45 -19.73 -14.02 -9.60
N ALA A 46 -19.83 -12.75 -9.99
CA ALA A 46 -19.28 -12.28 -11.26
C ALA A 46 -17.74 -12.29 -11.24
N VAL A 47 -17.12 -11.93 -10.12
CA VAL A 47 -15.66 -12.09 -9.90
C VAL A 47 -15.25 -13.56 -10.07
N ALA A 48 -16.00 -14.49 -9.46
CA ALA A 48 -15.76 -15.92 -9.63
C ALA A 48 -15.79 -16.35 -11.10
N ALA A 49 -16.77 -15.86 -11.86
CA ALA A 49 -16.90 -16.17 -13.29
C ALA A 49 -15.73 -15.62 -14.12
N VAL A 50 -15.26 -14.40 -13.82
CA VAL A 50 -14.12 -13.77 -14.52
C VAL A 50 -12.81 -14.51 -14.21
N LEU A 51 -12.59 -14.88 -12.94
CA LEU A 51 -11.36 -15.54 -12.49
C LEU A 51 -11.35 -17.06 -12.70
N GLY A 52 -12.43 -17.64 -13.25
CA GLY A 52 -12.56 -19.10 -13.41
C GLY A 52 -12.61 -19.87 -12.09
N LEU A 53 -13.07 -19.23 -11.00
CA LEU A 53 -13.13 -19.81 -9.66
C LEU A 53 -14.52 -20.32 -9.31
N GLN A 54 -14.58 -21.23 -8.32
CA GLN A 54 -15.86 -21.54 -7.67
C GLN A 54 -16.35 -20.34 -6.84
N PRO A 55 -17.67 -20.09 -6.74
CA PRO A 55 -18.20 -18.96 -5.99
C PRO A 55 -17.80 -18.92 -4.51
N GLY A 56 -17.52 -20.06 -3.89
CA GLY A 56 -16.98 -20.13 -2.52
C GLY A 56 -15.56 -19.58 -2.46
N SER A 57 -14.67 -20.11 -3.30
CA SER A 57 -13.27 -19.69 -3.39
C SER A 57 -13.11 -18.20 -3.73
N ALA A 58 -13.96 -17.64 -4.59
CA ALA A 58 -13.93 -16.21 -4.89
C ALA A 58 -14.32 -15.35 -3.67
N ARG A 59 -15.28 -15.80 -2.86
CA ARG A 59 -15.64 -15.10 -1.60
C ARG A 59 -14.51 -15.16 -0.59
N GLU A 60 -13.88 -16.32 -0.43
CA GLU A 60 -12.73 -16.50 0.45
C GLU A 60 -11.55 -15.63 0.00
N LEU A 61 -11.27 -15.58 -1.30
CA LEU A 61 -10.22 -14.73 -1.87
C LEU A 61 -10.50 -13.25 -1.59
N LEU A 62 -11.72 -12.78 -1.83
CA LEU A 62 -12.11 -11.39 -1.55
C LEU A 62 -12.07 -11.05 -0.06
N ALA A 63 -12.48 -11.98 0.81
CA ALA A 63 -12.40 -11.80 2.25
C ALA A 63 -10.95 -11.72 2.74
N ALA A 64 -10.08 -12.64 2.27
CA ALA A 64 -8.66 -12.60 2.58
C ALA A 64 -8.01 -11.31 2.07
N ALA A 65 -8.32 -10.88 0.85
CA ALA A 65 -7.81 -9.65 0.28
C ALA A 65 -8.23 -8.41 1.09
N ALA A 66 -9.49 -8.34 1.52
CA ALA A 66 -9.97 -7.27 2.40
C ALA A 66 -9.23 -7.26 3.75
N CYS A 67 -9.04 -8.43 4.36
CA CYS A 67 -8.26 -8.56 5.60
C CYS A 67 -6.81 -8.06 5.45
N GLU A 68 -6.14 -8.38 4.33
CA GLU A 68 -4.79 -7.89 4.04
C GLU A 68 -4.72 -6.36 3.94
N VAL A 69 -5.72 -5.75 3.30
CA VAL A 69 -5.82 -4.29 3.18
C VAL A 69 -6.04 -3.65 4.55
N GLU A 70 -6.96 -4.19 5.36
CA GLU A 70 -7.23 -3.64 6.68
C GLU A 70 -6.06 -3.81 7.65
N ARG A 71 -5.33 -4.95 7.60
CA ARG A 71 -4.11 -5.13 8.40
C ARG A 71 -3.06 -4.08 8.06
N THR A 72 -2.87 -3.83 6.76
CA THR A 72 -1.89 -2.85 6.29
C THR A 72 -2.32 -1.42 6.64
N ARG A 73 -3.61 -1.09 6.51
CA ARG A 73 -4.18 0.19 6.98
C ARG A 73 -3.95 0.43 8.46
N ALA A 74 -4.20 -0.58 9.28
CA ALA A 74 -3.94 -0.48 10.72
C ALA A 74 -2.46 -0.22 11.02
N ALA A 75 -1.55 -0.92 10.33
CA ALA A 75 -0.12 -0.68 10.46
C ALA A 75 0.28 0.75 10.04
N LEU A 76 -0.24 1.24 8.90
CA LEU A 76 0.03 2.60 8.41
C LEU A 76 -0.53 3.67 9.36
N ALA A 77 -1.71 3.46 9.94
CA ALA A 77 -2.29 4.38 10.92
C ALA A 77 -1.43 4.49 12.19
N VAL A 78 -0.81 3.39 12.64
CA VAL A 78 0.15 3.41 13.77
C VAL A 78 1.41 4.19 13.42
N VAL A 79 1.91 4.07 12.18
CA VAL A 79 3.05 4.86 11.70
C VAL A 79 2.73 6.36 11.69
N GLU A 80 1.54 6.72 11.21
CA GLU A 80 1.10 8.11 11.11
C GLU A 80 0.85 8.75 12.48
N THR A 81 0.31 7.99 13.44
CA THR A 81 0.02 8.47 14.80
C THR A 81 1.19 8.34 15.77
N GLY A 82 2.17 7.49 15.46
CA GLY A 82 3.35 7.29 16.29
C GLY A 82 4.42 8.34 16.00
N ASP A 83 4.61 9.29 16.92
CA ASP A 83 5.76 10.23 16.96
C ASP A 83 7.13 9.53 17.19
N CYS A 84 7.27 8.28 16.75
CA CYS A 84 8.51 7.52 16.83
C CYS A 84 9.40 7.85 15.64
N ALA A 85 10.37 8.74 15.86
CA ALA A 85 11.37 9.14 14.86
C ALA A 85 12.09 7.95 14.19
N THR A 86 12.19 6.79 14.86
CA THR A 86 12.77 5.57 14.28
C THR A 86 11.91 4.95 13.20
N VAL A 87 10.59 4.95 13.37
CA VAL A 87 9.64 4.44 12.38
C VAL A 87 9.54 5.39 11.19
N GLY A 88 9.53 6.71 11.43
CA GLY A 88 9.58 7.72 10.36
C GLY A 88 10.84 7.65 9.48
N ARG A 89 11.97 7.19 10.03
CA ARG A 89 13.19 6.91 9.24
C ARG A 89 13.05 5.69 8.33
N LEU A 90 12.28 4.68 8.74
CA LEU A 90 12.09 3.44 7.97
C LEU A 90 11.03 3.60 6.86
N THR A 91 10.07 4.52 7.03
CA THR A 91 9.02 4.78 6.03
C THR A 91 9.38 5.86 5.01
N GLY A 92 10.60 6.41 5.06
CA GLY A 92 11.13 7.29 4.02
C GLY A 92 10.63 8.74 4.09
N ALA A 93 10.16 9.20 5.26
CA ALA A 93 9.78 10.60 5.42
C ALA A 93 10.99 11.53 5.15
N PRO A 94 10.85 12.57 4.32
CA PRO A 94 11.92 13.51 4.05
C PRO A 94 12.18 14.36 5.29
N GLN A 95 13.31 14.13 5.96
CA GLN A 95 13.77 15.02 7.02
C GLN A 95 14.46 16.25 6.43
N VAL A 96 14.05 17.44 6.89
CA VAL A 96 14.95 18.59 6.98
C VAL A 96 15.93 18.29 8.10
N LEU A 97 17.14 17.88 7.73
CA LEU A 97 18.23 17.68 8.69
C LEU A 97 18.73 19.04 9.16
N LEU A 98 18.18 19.55 10.28
CA LEU A 98 18.86 20.60 11.03
C LEU A 98 20.13 19.99 11.64
N SER A 99 21.28 20.50 11.20
CA SER A 99 22.60 20.10 11.69
C SER A 99 22.67 20.24 13.22
N SER A 100 23.50 19.41 13.85
CA SER A 100 23.72 19.46 15.31
C SER A 100 24.14 20.84 15.82
N ALA A 101 24.70 21.69 14.95
CA ALA A 101 25.06 23.08 15.25
C ALA A 101 23.85 23.99 15.54
N LEU A 102 22.63 23.61 15.18
CA LEU A 102 21.40 24.41 15.35
C LEU A 102 20.51 23.92 16.49
N ARG A 103 20.90 22.87 17.23
CA ARG A 103 20.23 22.46 18.47
C ARG A 103 20.87 23.22 19.64
N ARG A 104 20.26 24.32 20.07
CA ARG A 104 20.53 24.94 21.38
C ARG A 104 19.61 24.33 22.42
#